data_AF-A0A9C6XB82-F1
#
_entry.id   AF-A0A9C6XB82-F1
#
_cell.length_a   1.000
_cell.length_b   1.000
_cell.length_c   1.000
_cell.angle_alpha   90.00
_cell.angle_beta   90.00
_cell.angle_gamma   90.00
#
_symmetry.space_group_name_H-M   'P 1'
#
loop_
_entity.id
_entity.type
_entity.pdbx_description
1 polymer ?
#
loop_
_entity_poly.entity_id
_entity_poly.type
_entity_poly.pdbx_seq_one_letter_code
_entity_poly.pdbx_strand_id
1 'polypeptide(L)'
;MTLERVLASIGHQCQLLCDGGHCWASHSVDSWKQQLPDLLAGAAAKRTLVVMVDGLDQLKSYGALVTDWVPAELPVNVKLVVTLWEGSPLLGELKEKSTVIQMPKLDQAEAASILNAWVMQYNHSVPKRVQDSVLASVRDCTLPLYAKLLAWQTSWEWEQEVTPRGNVDDQLHHLLDQLEAILGKEQVAYGVALLCVAKYGVSDSEMLDLLAHDPIFHSSSTHVAWAPACLFWARLNKLLAPFLQWVMCGDELVLQWRDATIRAAVEARYLDKNAKAKAAKALLFYFKGSWWSDRSPALLGRLQPMPNLADKW
;
A
#
# COMPACT_ATOMS: atom_id res chain seq x y z
N MET A 1 1.49 -2.31 8.20
CA MET A 1 0.88 -2.88 9.42
C MET A 1 2.01 -3.45 10.30
N THR A 2 1.88 -3.44 11.64
CA THR A 2 2.88 -4.04 12.56
C THR A 2 2.40 -5.41 13.04
N LEU A 3 3.32 -6.26 13.48
CA LEU A 3 2.99 -7.58 14.04
C LEU A 3 2.03 -7.48 15.23
N GLU A 4 2.26 -6.54 16.14
CA GLU A 4 1.40 -6.27 17.30
C GLU A 4 -0.07 -6.03 16.88
N ARG A 5 -0.28 -5.27 15.80
CA ARG A 5 -1.63 -4.99 15.29
C ARG A 5 -2.26 -6.20 14.60
N VAL A 6 -1.48 -7.04 13.95
CA VAL A 6 -1.96 -8.31 13.39
C VAL A 6 -2.42 -9.23 14.51
N LEU A 7 -1.59 -9.40 15.55
CA LEU A 7 -1.90 -10.26 16.69
C LEU A 7 -3.11 -9.74 17.48
N ALA A 8 -3.18 -8.43 17.71
CA ALA A 8 -4.34 -7.80 18.33
C ALA A 8 -5.62 -8.01 17.51
N SER A 9 -5.55 -7.85 16.18
CA SER A 9 -6.68 -8.09 15.28
C SER A 9 -7.16 -9.54 15.34
N ILE A 10 -6.24 -10.51 15.31
CA ILE A 10 -6.57 -11.94 15.44
C ILE A 10 -7.22 -12.20 16.80
N GLY A 11 -6.63 -11.71 17.89
CA GLY A 11 -7.15 -11.88 19.24
C GLY A 11 -8.55 -11.28 19.42
N HIS A 12 -8.77 -10.05 18.94
CA HIS A 12 -10.07 -9.38 18.96
C HIS A 12 -11.11 -10.14 18.15
N GLN A 13 -10.76 -10.60 16.94
CA GLN A 13 -11.67 -11.42 16.14
C GLN A 13 -11.99 -12.73 16.85
N CYS A 14 -11.00 -13.47 17.35
CA CYS A 14 -11.25 -14.71 18.09
C CYS A 14 -12.17 -14.50 19.29
N GLN A 15 -12.00 -13.42 20.05
CA GLN A 15 -12.83 -13.16 21.23
C GLN A 15 -14.25 -12.69 20.90
N LEU A 16 -14.40 -11.85 19.87
CA LEU A 16 -15.72 -11.51 19.32
C LEU A 16 -16.50 -12.76 18.92
N LEU A 17 -15.78 -13.71 18.35
CA LEU A 17 -16.27 -14.98 17.86
C LEU A 17 -16.57 -16.00 18.98
N CYS A 18 -15.92 -15.87 20.14
CA CYS A 18 -16.22 -16.63 21.35
C CYS A 18 -17.44 -16.10 22.09
N ASP A 19 -17.35 -14.87 22.59
CA ASP A 19 -18.20 -14.35 23.67
C ASP A 19 -18.82 -12.98 23.32
N GLY A 20 -18.59 -12.47 22.10
CA GLY A 20 -19.03 -11.14 21.68
C GLY A 20 -18.31 -9.98 22.39
N GLY A 21 -17.22 -10.27 23.11
CA GLY A 21 -16.48 -9.29 23.91
C GLY A 21 -15.23 -8.73 23.24
N HIS A 22 -14.55 -7.82 23.95
CA HIS A 22 -13.26 -7.25 23.56
C HIS A 22 -12.11 -7.84 24.39
N CYS A 23 -11.00 -8.14 23.74
CA CYS A 23 -9.76 -8.54 24.40
C CYS A 23 -8.98 -7.30 24.87
N TRP A 24 -8.58 -7.29 26.14
CA TRP A 24 -7.70 -6.26 26.69
C TRP A 24 -6.33 -6.89 26.95
N ALA A 25 -5.37 -6.61 26.08
CA ALA A 25 -3.98 -6.97 26.25
C ALA A 25 -3.11 -5.72 26.16
N SER A 26 -1.96 -5.74 26.83
CA SER A 26 -0.95 -4.70 26.63
C SER A 26 -0.49 -4.72 25.17
N HIS A 27 -0.18 -3.56 24.60
CA HIS A 27 0.25 -3.43 23.20
C HIS A 27 1.71 -3.91 23.03
N SER A 28 1.93 -5.19 23.26
CA SER A 28 3.24 -5.86 23.19
C SER A 28 3.09 -7.24 22.56
N VAL A 29 4.06 -7.61 21.72
CA VAL A 29 4.12 -8.95 21.09
C VAL A 29 4.15 -10.04 22.15
N ASP A 30 4.86 -9.86 23.26
CA ASP A 30 5.00 -10.87 24.31
C ASP A 30 3.66 -11.14 25.02
N SER A 31 2.87 -10.09 25.24
CA SER A 31 1.53 -10.20 25.82
C SER A 31 0.60 -11.00 24.93
N TRP A 32 0.62 -10.71 23.62
CA TRP A 32 -0.19 -11.45 22.66
C TRP A 32 0.29 -12.89 22.47
N LYS A 33 1.60 -13.14 22.50
CA LYS A 33 2.18 -14.48 22.45
C LYS A 33 1.64 -15.39 23.56
N GLN A 34 1.47 -14.86 24.77
CA GLN A 34 0.94 -15.62 25.90
C GLN A 34 -0.57 -15.89 25.78
N GLN A 35 -1.35 -14.91 25.29
CA GLN A 35 -2.82 -15.01 25.26
C GLN A 35 -3.38 -15.70 24.02
N LEU A 36 -2.68 -15.62 22.88
CA LEU A 36 -3.17 -16.13 21.60
C LEU A 36 -3.53 -17.63 21.64
N PRO A 37 -2.75 -18.53 22.26
CA PRO A 37 -3.11 -19.94 22.35
C PRO A 37 -4.44 -20.17 23.07
N ASP A 38 -4.67 -19.48 24.19
CA ASP A 38 -5.90 -19.61 24.98
C ASP A 38 -7.12 -19.06 24.22
N LEU A 39 -6.95 -17.93 23.53
CA LEU A 39 -8.00 -17.35 22.69
C LEU A 39 -8.36 -18.25 21.51
N LEU A 40 -7.36 -18.85 20.86
CA LEU A 40 -7.57 -19.82 19.79
C LEU A 40 -8.27 -21.07 20.31
N ALA A 41 -7.87 -21.60 21.46
CA ALA A 41 -8.48 -22.77 22.08
C ALA A 41 -9.94 -22.53 22.48
N GLY A 42 -10.23 -21.39 23.10
CA GLY A 42 -11.60 -21.00 23.46
C GLY A 42 -12.50 -20.85 22.24
N ALA A 43 -11.98 -20.27 21.15
CA ALA A 43 -12.72 -20.10 19.92
C ALA A 43 -12.91 -21.43 19.18
N ALA A 44 -11.89 -22.29 19.19
CA ALA A 44 -11.89 -23.63 18.59
C ALA A 44 -12.90 -24.58 19.26
N ALA A 45 -13.16 -24.41 20.56
CA ALA A 45 -14.15 -25.19 21.29
C ALA A 45 -15.59 -24.93 20.80
N LYS A 46 -15.86 -23.72 20.29
CA LYS A 46 -17.18 -23.34 19.80
C LYS A 46 -17.36 -23.58 18.30
N ARG A 47 -16.29 -23.49 17.50
CA ARG A 47 -16.35 -23.62 16.04
C ARG A 47 -14.99 -23.83 15.38
N THR A 48 -15.01 -24.30 14.14
CA THR A 48 -13.82 -24.41 13.29
C THR A 48 -13.34 -23.04 12.83
N LEU A 49 -12.03 -22.80 12.90
CA LEU A 49 -11.40 -21.52 12.56
C LEU A 49 -10.30 -21.72 11.52
N VAL A 50 -10.28 -20.82 10.54
CA VAL A 50 -9.18 -20.66 9.61
C VAL A 50 -8.69 -19.23 9.71
N VAL A 51 -7.45 -19.06 10.16
CA VAL A 51 -6.78 -17.76 10.28
C VAL A 51 -5.83 -17.62 9.09
N MET A 52 -6.00 -16.56 8.31
CA MET A 52 -5.14 -16.28 7.15
C MET A 52 -4.34 -15.00 7.42
N VAL A 53 -3.02 -15.09 7.39
CA VAL A 53 -2.11 -13.96 7.53
C VAL A 53 -1.39 -13.78 6.21
N ASP A 54 -1.72 -12.70 5.50
CA ASP A 54 -1.12 -12.38 4.22
C ASP A 54 0.12 -11.47 4.39
N GLY A 55 1.24 -11.87 3.78
CA GLY A 55 2.49 -11.10 3.72
C GLY A 55 3.16 -10.90 5.07
N LEU A 56 3.45 -11.99 5.80
CA LEU A 56 4.08 -11.90 7.13
C LEU A 56 5.42 -11.15 7.10
N ASP A 57 6.18 -11.33 6.03
CA ASP A 57 7.46 -10.67 5.75
C ASP A 57 7.32 -9.18 5.39
N GLN A 58 6.12 -8.72 5.04
CA GLN A 58 5.83 -7.31 4.71
C GLN A 58 5.45 -6.48 5.95
N LEU A 59 5.35 -7.11 7.11
CA LEU A 59 5.03 -6.40 8.35
C LEU A 59 6.19 -5.48 8.74
N LYS A 60 5.85 -4.24 9.10
CA LYS A 60 6.82 -3.27 9.61
C LYS A 60 7.26 -3.75 10.99
N SER A 61 8.51 -4.16 11.13
CA SER A 61 9.11 -4.45 12.43
C SER A 61 9.92 -3.24 12.92
N TYR A 62 9.70 -2.85 14.18
CA TYR A 62 10.60 -1.93 14.90
C TYR A 62 11.63 -2.71 15.74
N GLY A 63 11.77 -4.00 15.46
CA GLY A 63 12.64 -4.99 16.10
C GLY A 63 12.84 -6.19 15.17
N ALA A 64 13.28 -7.33 15.69
CA ALA A 64 13.38 -8.56 14.90
C ALA A 64 11.97 -9.01 14.45
N LEU A 65 11.83 -9.42 13.18
CA LEU A 65 10.68 -10.24 12.80
C LEU A 65 10.88 -11.60 13.48
N VAL A 66 9.98 -11.97 14.39
CA VAL A 66 10.08 -13.22 15.15
C VAL A 66 8.87 -14.08 14.82
N THR A 67 9.08 -15.38 14.60
CA THR A 67 8.00 -16.36 14.37
C THR A 67 7.52 -17.03 15.67
N ASP A 68 8.09 -16.62 16.79
CA ASP A 68 7.83 -17.13 18.14
C ASP A 68 6.38 -17.06 18.60
N TRP A 69 5.58 -16.17 18.01
CA TRP A 69 4.16 -16.03 18.33
C TRP A 69 3.32 -17.18 17.74
N VAL A 70 3.85 -17.89 16.74
CA VAL A 70 3.17 -19.04 16.14
C VAL A 70 3.30 -20.23 17.10
N PRO A 71 2.18 -20.75 17.65
CA PRO A 71 2.22 -21.90 18.55
C PRO A 71 2.80 -23.13 17.86
N ALA A 72 3.55 -23.96 18.59
CA ALA A 72 4.09 -25.21 18.05
C ALA A 72 2.97 -26.23 17.73
N GLU A 73 1.91 -26.23 18.53
CA GLU A 73 0.71 -27.05 18.31
C GLU A 73 -0.51 -26.14 18.26
N LEU A 74 -1.30 -26.28 17.20
CA LEU A 74 -2.58 -25.58 17.05
C LEU A 74 -3.72 -26.48 17.58
N PRO A 75 -4.79 -25.92 18.17
CA PRO A 75 -5.97 -26.69 18.55
C PRO A 75 -6.58 -27.42 17.34
N VAL A 76 -7.17 -28.60 17.56
CA VAL A 76 -7.67 -29.51 16.50
C VAL A 76 -8.61 -28.81 15.47
N ASN A 77 -9.39 -27.83 15.91
CA ASN A 77 -10.34 -27.11 15.06
C ASN A 77 -9.78 -25.79 14.48
N VAL A 78 -8.47 -25.57 14.51
CA VAL A 78 -7.81 -24.34 14.03
C VAL A 78 -6.82 -24.66 12.93
N LYS A 79 -6.90 -23.91 11.82
CA LYS A 79 -5.86 -23.88 10.79
C LYS A 79 -5.31 -22.47 10.67
N LEU A 80 -3.99 -22.35 10.63
CA LEU A 80 -3.28 -21.11 10.37
C LEU A 80 -2.61 -21.20 8.99
N VAL A 81 -2.95 -20.28 8.10
CA VAL A 81 -2.34 -20.13 6.77
C VAL A 81 -1.57 -18.82 6.76
N VAL A 82 -0.28 -18.89 6.46
CA VAL A 82 0.60 -17.72 6.40
C VAL A 82 1.25 -17.67 5.02
N THR A 83 1.24 -16.50 4.39
CA THR A 83 1.99 -16.27 3.14
C THR A 83 3.26 -15.46 3.44
N LEU A 84 4.35 -15.80 2.75
CA LEU A 84 5.63 -15.09 2.82
C LEU A 84 6.42 -15.23 1.52
N TRP A 85 7.35 -14.33 1.27
CA TRP A 85 8.29 -14.43 0.16
C TRP A 85 9.32 -15.55 0.35
N GLU A 86 9.70 -16.23 -0.75
CA GLU A 86 10.63 -17.37 -0.74
C GLU A 86 12.01 -17.02 -0.16
N GLY A 87 12.48 -15.77 -0.33
CA GLY A 87 13.74 -15.28 0.21
C GLY A 87 13.69 -14.79 1.65
N SER A 88 12.53 -14.88 2.32
CA SER A 88 12.38 -14.39 3.69
C SER A 88 13.16 -15.26 4.69
N PRO A 89 13.92 -14.66 5.63
CA PRO A 89 14.62 -15.42 6.67
C PRO A 89 13.66 -16.21 7.57
N LEU A 90 12.40 -15.79 7.66
CA LEU A 90 11.36 -16.47 8.45
C LEU A 90 10.99 -17.85 7.92
N LEU A 91 11.26 -18.12 6.64
CA LEU A 91 10.93 -19.39 6.02
C LEU A 91 11.63 -20.56 6.70
N GLY A 92 12.88 -20.36 7.16
CA GLY A 92 13.65 -21.38 7.86
C GLY A 92 12.96 -21.80 9.17
N GLU A 93 12.59 -20.83 10.00
CA GLU A 93 11.95 -21.06 11.30
C GLU A 93 10.55 -21.69 11.16
N LEU A 94 9.77 -21.27 10.15
CA LEU A 94 8.42 -21.79 9.94
C LEU A 94 8.40 -23.18 9.31
N LYS A 95 9.42 -23.54 8.51
CA LYS A 95 9.53 -24.88 7.90
C LYS A 95 9.60 -25.99 8.94
N GLU A 96 10.18 -25.72 10.12
CA GLU A 96 10.29 -26.72 11.19
C GLU A 96 8.95 -26.98 11.89
N LYS A 97 8.01 -26.02 11.83
CA LYS A 97 6.74 -26.06 12.56
C LYS A 97 5.53 -26.29 11.66
N SER A 98 5.70 -26.29 10.33
CA SER A 98 4.56 -26.25 9.40
C SER A 98 4.83 -26.90 8.05
N THR A 99 3.74 -27.26 7.36
CA THR A 99 3.80 -27.71 5.97
C THR A 99 3.93 -26.49 5.05
N VAL A 100 5.01 -26.45 4.26
CA VAL A 100 5.24 -25.37 3.29
C VAL A 100 4.77 -25.81 1.91
N ILE A 101 3.94 -24.98 1.28
CA ILE A 101 3.49 -25.13 -0.10
C ILE A 101 4.19 -24.06 -0.93
N GLN A 102 5.10 -24.47 -1.81
CA GLN A 102 5.74 -23.56 -2.75
C GLN A 102 4.78 -23.28 -3.90
N MET A 103 4.52 -22.00 -4.16
CA MET A 103 3.72 -21.58 -5.30
C MET A 103 4.50 -21.81 -6.60
N PRO A 104 3.95 -22.54 -7.58
CA PRO A 104 4.61 -22.73 -8.87
C PRO A 104 4.69 -21.38 -9.62
N LYS A 105 5.67 -21.29 -10.52
CA LYS A 105 5.73 -20.19 -11.47
C LYS A 105 4.57 -20.31 -12.44
N LEU A 106 3.95 -19.18 -12.79
CA LEU A 106 2.92 -19.14 -13.82
C LEU A 106 3.48 -19.59 -15.16
N ASP A 107 2.69 -20.38 -15.87
CA ASP A 107 2.98 -20.68 -17.26
C ASP A 107 2.66 -19.47 -18.16
N GLN A 108 3.09 -19.54 -19.43
CA GLN A 108 2.86 -18.44 -20.37
C GLN A 108 1.38 -18.25 -20.73
N ALA A 109 0.58 -19.32 -20.71
CA ALA A 109 -0.83 -19.27 -21.07
C ALA A 109 -1.66 -18.62 -19.96
N GLU A 110 -1.39 -18.97 -18.71
CA GLU A 110 -1.92 -18.38 -17.49
C GLU A 110 -1.52 -16.91 -17.39
N ALA A 111 -0.24 -16.58 -17.59
CA ALA A 111 0.22 -15.20 -17.56
C ALA A 111 -0.48 -14.34 -18.64
N ALA A 112 -0.66 -14.88 -19.85
CA ALA A 112 -1.42 -14.21 -20.92
C ALA A 112 -2.92 -14.06 -20.57
N SER A 113 -3.52 -15.08 -19.94
CA SER A 113 -4.90 -15.05 -19.47
C SER A 113 -5.11 -13.97 -18.40
N ILE A 114 -4.21 -13.91 -17.41
CA ILE A 114 -4.21 -12.89 -16.35
C ILE A 114 -4.11 -11.50 -16.96
N LEU A 115 -3.16 -11.30 -17.87
CA LEU A 115 -2.95 -10.04 -18.57
C LEU A 115 -4.20 -9.57 -19.32
N ASN A 116 -4.81 -10.47 -20.10
CA ASN A 116 -6.06 -10.17 -20.80
C ASN A 116 -7.19 -9.81 -19.83
N ALA A 117 -7.30 -10.50 -18.68
CA ALA A 117 -8.28 -10.18 -17.66
C ALA A 117 -8.07 -8.77 -17.08
N TRP A 118 -6.83 -8.39 -16.77
CA TRP A 118 -6.51 -7.04 -16.30
C TRP A 118 -6.77 -5.96 -17.36
N VAL A 119 -6.38 -6.20 -18.63
CA VAL A 119 -6.65 -5.26 -19.74
C VAL A 119 -8.16 -5.05 -19.89
N MET A 120 -8.96 -6.13 -19.88
CA MET A 120 -10.41 -6.03 -19.92
C MET A 120 -10.97 -5.27 -18.72
N GLN A 121 -10.42 -5.49 -17.53
CA GLN A 121 -10.85 -4.79 -16.32
C GLN A 121 -10.57 -3.28 -16.38
N TYR A 122 -9.42 -2.87 -16.94
CA TYR A 122 -9.02 -1.46 -16.96
C TYR A 122 -9.54 -0.68 -18.17
N ASN A 123 -9.64 -1.32 -19.34
CA ASN A 123 -10.00 -0.66 -20.60
C ASN A 123 -11.42 -0.95 -21.07
N HIS A 124 -12.13 -1.88 -20.43
CA HIS A 124 -13.41 -2.43 -20.88
C HIS A 124 -13.40 -3.01 -22.31
N SER A 125 -12.23 -3.07 -22.95
CA SER A 125 -11.99 -3.56 -24.30
C SER A 125 -10.51 -3.90 -24.47
N VAL A 126 -10.17 -4.82 -25.37
CA VAL A 126 -8.77 -5.14 -25.71
C VAL A 126 -8.43 -4.49 -27.05
N PRO A 127 -7.60 -3.44 -27.08
CA PRO A 127 -7.15 -2.84 -28.33
C PRO A 127 -6.32 -3.86 -29.12
N LYS A 128 -6.63 -4.09 -30.40
CA LYS A 128 -5.89 -5.05 -31.25
C LYS A 128 -4.38 -4.76 -31.31
N ARG A 129 -4.00 -3.48 -31.29
CA ARG A 129 -2.59 -3.04 -31.28
C ARG A 129 -1.82 -3.44 -30.02
N VAL A 130 -2.54 -3.50 -28.89
CA VAL A 130 -1.98 -3.91 -27.61
C VAL A 130 -1.78 -5.42 -27.58
N GLN A 131 -2.73 -6.18 -28.13
CA GLN A 131 -2.75 -7.65 -28.03
C GLN A 131 -1.46 -8.31 -28.57
N ASP A 132 -0.95 -7.89 -29.74
CA ASP A 132 0.20 -8.54 -30.37
C ASP A 132 1.54 -8.20 -29.66
N SER A 133 1.76 -6.93 -29.32
CA SER A 133 2.96 -6.48 -28.59
C SER A 133 2.98 -7.01 -27.15
N VAL A 134 1.82 -7.04 -26.49
CA VAL A 134 1.69 -7.46 -25.10
C VAL A 134 1.75 -8.99 -24.94
N LEU A 135 1.21 -9.78 -25.88
CA LEU A 135 1.40 -11.24 -25.86
C LEU A 135 2.85 -11.65 -26.12
N ALA A 136 3.58 -10.93 -26.97
CA ALA A 136 5.01 -11.16 -27.17
C ALA A 136 5.79 -10.96 -25.85
N SER A 137 5.41 -9.96 -25.06
CA SER A 137 6.08 -9.62 -23.80
C SER A 137 5.88 -10.60 -22.65
N VAL A 138 4.80 -11.39 -22.66
CA VAL A 138 4.56 -12.45 -21.68
C VAL A 138 5.60 -13.57 -21.81
N ARG A 139 6.24 -13.69 -22.97
CA ARG A 139 7.35 -14.64 -23.17
C ARG A 139 8.58 -14.27 -22.34
N ASP A 140 8.79 -12.99 -22.10
CA ASP A 140 9.97 -12.47 -21.41
C ASP A 140 9.80 -12.49 -19.88
N CYS A 141 8.59 -12.22 -19.38
CA CYS A 141 8.29 -12.26 -17.95
C CYS A 141 6.88 -12.78 -17.67
N THR A 142 6.80 -13.87 -16.89
CA THR A 142 5.52 -14.49 -16.48
C THR A 142 5.02 -14.03 -15.12
N LEU A 143 5.64 -13.01 -14.52
CA LEU A 143 5.23 -12.53 -13.20
C LEU A 143 3.87 -11.80 -13.26
N PRO A 144 2.92 -12.08 -12.34
CA PRO A 144 1.62 -11.42 -12.36
C PRO A 144 1.71 -9.90 -12.20
N LEU A 145 2.71 -9.41 -11.46
CA LEU A 145 2.95 -7.98 -11.27
C LEU A 145 3.35 -7.29 -12.59
N TYR A 146 4.16 -7.95 -13.42
CA TYR A 146 4.53 -7.45 -14.75
C TYR A 146 3.30 -7.35 -15.65
N ALA A 147 2.46 -8.39 -15.68
CA ALA A 147 1.20 -8.37 -16.42
C ALA A 147 0.29 -7.22 -15.95
N LYS A 148 0.20 -6.99 -14.64
CA LYS A 148 -0.58 -5.88 -14.08
C LYS A 148 -0.04 -4.51 -14.48
N LEU A 149 1.29 -4.31 -14.47
CA LEU A 149 1.94 -3.07 -14.89
C LEU A 149 1.64 -2.75 -16.36
N LEU A 150 1.84 -3.74 -17.23
CA LEU A 150 1.54 -3.61 -18.66
C LEU A 150 0.07 -3.31 -18.91
N ALA A 151 -0.83 -4.10 -18.32
CA ALA A 151 -2.27 -3.89 -18.46
C ALA A 151 -2.66 -2.47 -18.06
N TRP A 152 -2.09 -1.95 -16.97
CA TRP A 152 -2.39 -0.61 -16.49
C TRP A 152 -1.84 0.50 -17.42
N GLN A 153 -0.66 0.33 -17.99
CA GLN A 153 -0.14 1.32 -18.96
C GLN A 153 -1.02 1.41 -20.20
N THR A 154 -1.67 0.31 -20.60
CA THR A 154 -2.61 0.33 -21.74
C THR A 154 -3.88 1.14 -21.46
N SER A 155 -4.18 1.43 -20.18
CA SER A 155 -5.34 2.23 -19.80
C SER A 155 -5.08 3.71 -19.69
N TRP A 156 -3.84 4.14 -19.93
CA TRP A 156 -3.54 5.55 -20.02
C TRP A 156 -3.94 6.00 -21.43
N GLU A 157 -4.80 7.02 -21.53
CA GLU A 157 -5.46 7.48 -22.77
C GLU A 157 -4.50 8.03 -23.87
N TRP A 158 -3.20 7.76 -23.79
CA TRP A 158 -2.20 8.29 -24.72
C TRP A 158 -1.98 7.34 -25.89
N GLU A 159 -1.89 7.89 -27.10
CA GLU A 159 -1.63 7.18 -28.37
C GLU A 159 -0.27 6.46 -28.44
N GLN A 160 0.50 6.42 -27.35
CA GLN A 160 1.81 5.77 -27.33
C GLN A 160 1.66 4.26 -27.22
N GLU A 161 2.35 3.56 -28.12
CA GLU A 161 2.43 2.11 -28.12
C GLU A 161 3.11 1.64 -26.83
N VAL A 162 2.40 0.81 -26.04
CA VAL A 162 2.96 0.23 -24.82
C VAL A 162 4.17 -0.61 -25.23
N THR A 163 5.35 -0.17 -24.78
CA THR A 163 6.61 -0.83 -25.09
C THR A 163 6.99 -1.74 -23.91
N PRO A 164 6.94 -3.07 -24.07
CA PRO A 164 7.31 -3.98 -23.01
C PRO A 164 8.82 -4.00 -22.80
N ARG A 165 9.25 -4.12 -21.54
CA ARG A 165 10.66 -4.09 -21.13
C ARG A 165 11.21 -5.43 -20.63
N GLY A 166 10.39 -6.47 -20.64
CA GLY A 166 10.81 -7.86 -20.37
C GLY A 166 11.10 -8.20 -18.91
N ASN A 167 11.05 -7.23 -17.98
CA ASN A 167 11.11 -7.48 -16.54
C ASN A 167 10.30 -6.42 -15.77
N VAL A 168 10.02 -6.71 -14.49
CA VAL A 168 9.20 -5.85 -13.61
C VAL A 168 9.85 -4.50 -13.36
N ASP A 169 11.15 -4.46 -13.07
CA ASP A 169 11.85 -3.25 -12.67
C ASP A 169 11.92 -2.23 -13.81
N ASP A 170 12.35 -2.66 -14.99
CA ASP A 170 12.41 -1.79 -16.18
C ASP A 170 11.02 -1.33 -16.61
N GLN A 171 10.00 -2.20 -16.49
CA GLN A 171 8.62 -1.80 -16.80
C GLN A 171 8.10 -0.76 -15.82
N LEU A 172 8.42 -0.92 -14.53
CA LEU A 172 8.06 0.04 -13.50
C LEU A 172 8.80 1.37 -13.70
N HIS A 173 10.09 1.35 -14.02
CA HIS A 173 10.83 2.56 -14.37
C HIS A 173 10.22 3.27 -15.58
N HIS A 174 9.82 2.53 -16.60
CA HIS A 174 9.13 3.09 -17.76
C HIS A 174 7.79 3.73 -17.40
N LEU A 175 6.98 3.07 -16.55
CA LEU A 175 5.73 3.64 -16.04
C LEU A 175 5.98 4.96 -15.28
N LEU A 176 7.02 4.99 -14.46
CA LEU A 176 7.40 6.18 -13.69
C LEU A 176 7.90 7.31 -14.61
N ASP A 177 8.62 7.01 -15.68
CA ASP A 177 9.02 8.01 -16.69
C ASP A 177 7.78 8.64 -17.35
N GLN A 178 6.79 7.82 -17.72
CA GLN A 178 5.54 8.29 -18.30
C GLN A 178 4.75 9.14 -17.28
N LEU A 179 4.73 8.73 -16.02
CA LEU A 179 4.08 9.50 -14.94
C LEU A 179 4.72 10.89 -14.79
N GLU A 180 6.04 10.96 -14.80
CA GLU A 180 6.80 12.22 -14.74
C GLU A 180 6.54 13.10 -15.96
N ALA A 181 6.40 12.53 -17.15
CA ALA A 181 6.05 13.27 -18.35
C ALA A 181 4.65 13.91 -18.27
N ILE A 182 3.70 13.25 -17.60
CA ILE A 182 2.30 13.70 -17.49
C ILE A 182 2.11 14.74 -16.38
N LEU A 183 2.74 14.51 -15.23
CA LEU A 183 2.51 15.27 -14.00
C LEU A 183 3.68 16.17 -13.60
N GLY A 184 4.81 16.11 -14.29
CA GLY A 184 6.02 16.84 -13.95
C GLY A 184 6.89 16.09 -12.95
N LYS A 185 8.18 15.99 -13.28
CA LYS A 185 9.16 15.21 -12.52
C LYS A 185 9.30 15.62 -11.06
N GLU A 186 9.43 16.92 -10.79
CA GLU A 186 9.60 17.44 -9.43
C GLU A 186 8.36 17.21 -8.55
N GLN A 187 7.17 17.41 -9.13
CA GLN A 187 5.89 17.23 -8.46
C GLN A 187 5.66 15.75 -8.10
N VAL A 188 5.91 14.84 -9.06
CA VAL A 188 5.84 13.38 -8.84
C VAL A 188 6.83 12.96 -7.77
N ALA A 189 8.11 13.36 -7.89
CA ALA A 189 9.15 12.99 -6.93
C ALA A 189 8.79 13.40 -5.50
N TYR A 190 8.30 14.63 -5.30
CA TYR A 190 7.91 15.10 -3.97
C TYR A 190 6.66 14.41 -3.43
N GLY A 191 5.60 14.29 -4.24
CA GLY A 191 4.35 13.65 -3.81
C GLY A 191 4.54 12.18 -3.43
N VAL A 192 5.32 11.46 -4.23
CA VAL A 192 5.67 10.07 -3.97
C VAL A 192 6.61 9.93 -2.77
N ALA A 193 7.57 10.85 -2.59
CA ALA A 193 8.43 10.86 -1.40
C ALA A 193 7.63 11.02 -0.09
N LEU A 194 6.60 11.87 -0.07
CA LEU A 194 5.71 12.01 1.09
C LEU A 194 5.02 10.68 1.43
N LEU A 195 4.47 9.97 0.43
CA LEU A 195 3.84 8.65 0.62
C LEU A 195 4.81 7.59 1.11
N CYS A 196 6.06 7.61 0.63
CA CYS A 196 7.09 6.67 1.08
C CYS A 196 7.56 6.96 2.51
N VAL A 197 7.81 8.22 2.86
CA VAL A 197 8.29 8.60 4.20
C VAL A 197 7.21 8.41 5.27
N ALA A 198 5.93 8.55 4.90
CA ALA A 198 4.83 8.39 5.83
C ALA A 198 4.80 6.98 6.46
N LYS A 199 4.85 6.94 7.80
CA LYS A 199 4.96 5.70 8.58
C LYS A 199 3.70 4.83 8.48
N TYR A 200 2.52 5.43 8.50
CA TYR A 200 1.25 4.70 8.43
C TYR A 200 0.47 4.99 7.14
N GLY A 201 1.08 5.65 6.16
CA GLY A 201 0.35 6.23 5.04
C GLY A 201 -0.08 7.67 5.35
N VAL A 202 -0.81 8.26 4.40
CA VAL A 202 -1.29 9.65 4.46
C VAL A 202 -2.73 9.66 3.98
N SER A 203 -3.63 10.32 4.70
CA SER A 203 -5.01 10.53 4.25
C SER A 203 -5.07 11.55 3.10
N ASP A 204 -6.20 11.58 2.38
CA ASP A 204 -6.39 12.57 1.30
C ASP A 204 -6.27 14.00 1.81
N SER A 205 -6.86 14.32 2.97
CA SER A 205 -6.80 15.65 3.57
C SER A 205 -5.36 16.05 3.94
N GLU A 206 -4.64 15.17 4.63
CA GLU A 206 -3.25 15.41 5.01
C GLU A 206 -2.36 15.60 3.78
N MET A 207 -2.50 14.73 2.78
CA MET A 207 -1.70 14.80 1.55
C MET A 207 -1.96 16.10 0.82
N LEU A 208 -3.23 16.46 0.69
CA LEU A 208 -3.63 17.71 0.08
C LEU A 208 -3.02 18.91 0.80
N ASP A 209 -2.95 18.92 2.13
CA ASP A 209 -2.38 20.01 2.92
C ASP A 209 -0.85 20.10 2.75
N LEU A 210 -0.18 18.95 2.76
CA LEU A 210 1.27 18.84 2.49
C LEU A 210 1.63 19.38 1.10
N LEU A 211 0.85 19.02 0.08
CA LEU A 211 1.07 19.49 -1.29
C LEU A 211 0.74 20.98 -1.43
N ALA A 212 -0.36 21.44 -0.82
CA ALA A 212 -0.75 22.85 -0.87
C ALA A 212 0.28 23.78 -0.22
N HIS A 213 1.04 23.30 0.76
CA HIS A 213 2.09 24.08 1.40
C HIS A 213 3.35 24.26 0.54
N ASP A 214 3.67 23.31 -0.35
CA ASP A 214 4.89 23.38 -1.16
C ASP A 214 4.68 24.26 -2.43
N PRO A 215 5.51 25.30 -2.66
CA PRO A 215 5.38 26.19 -3.81
C PRO A 215 5.45 25.50 -5.17
N ILE A 216 6.00 24.28 -5.29
CA ILE A 216 6.05 23.55 -6.57
C ILE A 216 4.65 23.21 -7.12
N PHE A 217 3.62 23.26 -6.29
CA PHE A 217 2.22 23.07 -6.70
C PHE A 217 1.44 24.38 -6.83
N HIS A 218 2.11 25.53 -6.71
CA HIS A 218 1.44 26.82 -6.81
C HIS A 218 1.40 27.31 -8.26
N SER A 219 0.30 27.97 -8.61
CA SER A 219 0.17 28.69 -9.88
C SER A 219 -0.44 30.06 -9.67
N SER A 220 0.12 31.07 -10.34
CA SER A 220 -0.45 32.42 -10.42
C SER A 220 -1.65 32.51 -11.35
N SER A 221 -1.91 31.47 -12.17
CA SER A 221 -3.04 31.44 -13.10
C SER A 221 -4.37 31.08 -12.44
N THR A 222 -4.35 30.55 -11.22
CA THR A 222 -5.54 30.15 -10.46
C THR A 222 -5.85 31.17 -9.38
N HIS A 223 -7.16 31.43 -9.14
CA HIS A 223 -7.61 32.33 -8.07
C HIS A 223 -7.07 31.92 -6.69
N VAL A 224 -6.96 30.62 -6.45
CA VAL A 224 -6.34 30.04 -5.26
C VAL A 224 -4.99 29.45 -5.69
N ALA A 225 -3.89 29.99 -5.17
CA ALA A 225 -2.54 29.63 -5.62
C ALA A 225 -2.26 28.12 -5.53
N TRP A 226 -2.74 27.45 -4.48
CA TRP A 226 -2.54 26.02 -4.25
C TRP A 226 -3.58 25.10 -4.92
N ALA A 227 -4.57 25.64 -5.65
CA ALA A 227 -5.56 24.82 -6.36
C ALA A 227 -4.96 23.70 -7.26
N PRO A 228 -3.82 23.92 -7.95
CA PRO A 228 -3.19 22.86 -8.74
C PRO A 228 -2.74 21.64 -7.91
N ALA A 229 -2.46 21.80 -6.61
CA ALA A 229 -2.15 20.68 -5.72
C ALA A 229 -3.29 19.65 -5.66
N CYS A 230 -4.54 20.11 -5.64
CA CYS A 230 -5.71 19.23 -5.65
C CYS A 230 -5.82 18.44 -6.95
N LEU A 231 -5.61 19.11 -8.08
CA LEU A 231 -5.66 18.48 -9.40
C LEU A 231 -4.52 17.48 -9.58
N PHE A 232 -3.31 17.85 -9.15
CA PHE A 232 -2.17 16.95 -9.14
C PHE A 232 -2.47 15.70 -8.32
N TRP A 233 -2.97 15.84 -7.09
CA TRP A 233 -3.27 14.71 -6.22
C TRP A 233 -4.31 13.76 -6.82
N ALA A 234 -5.41 14.31 -7.34
CA ALA A 234 -6.44 13.52 -8.01
C ALA A 234 -5.89 12.75 -9.22
N ARG A 235 -5.04 13.38 -10.03
CA ARG A 235 -4.42 12.73 -11.20
C ARG A 235 -3.38 11.70 -10.81
N LEU A 236 -2.56 11.96 -9.79
CA LEU A 236 -1.57 11.01 -9.27
C LEU A 236 -2.28 9.76 -8.73
N ASN A 237 -3.32 9.94 -7.91
CA ASN A 237 -4.14 8.83 -7.42
C ASN A 237 -4.79 8.06 -8.56
N LYS A 238 -5.35 8.74 -9.57
CA LYS A 238 -5.92 8.07 -10.76
C LYS A 238 -4.86 7.22 -11.46
N LEU A 239 -3.67 7.77 -11.73
CA LEU A 239 -2.61 7.11 -12.50
C LEU A 239 -1.87 6.02 -11.74
N LEU A 240 -1.92 6.02 -10.41
CA LEU A 240 -1.31 4.98 -9.57
C LEU A 240 -2.34 4.06 -8.90
N ALA A 241 -3.63 4.18 -9.25
CA ALA A 241 -4.73 3.53 -8.55
C ALA A 241 -4.55 2.02 -8.28
N PRO A 242 -4.05 1.19 -9.22
CA PRO A 242 -3.89 -0.25 -8.95
C PRO A 242 -2.77 -0.59 -7.97
N PHE A 243 -1.83 0.33 -7.78
CA PHE A 243 -0.62 0.14 -6.95
C PHE A 243 -0.76 0.80 -5.59
N LEU A 244 -1.82 1.58 -5.39
CA LEU A 244 -2.17 2.20 -4.14
C LEU A 244 -3.35 1.44 -3.49
N GLN A 245 -3.48 1.59 -2.19
CA GLN A 245 -4.58 1.04 -1.42
C GLN A 245 -4.93 1.96 -0.27
N TRP A 246 -6.23 2.06 -0.01
CA TRP A 246 -6.77 2.72 1.16
C TRP A 246 -6.88 1.72 2.30
N VAL A 247 -6.25 2.05 3.43
CA VAL A 247 -6.21 1.20 4.62
C VAL A 247 -6.72 2.00 5.80
N MET A 248 -7.59 1.41 6.62
CA MET A 248 -8.00 2.03 7.88
C MET A 248 -6.85 2.02 8.88
N CYS A 249 -6.48 3.19 9.38
CA CYS A 249 -5.50 3.34 10.44
C CYS A 249 -6.08 4.15 11.60
N GLY A 250 -6.59 3.44 12.61
CA GLY A 250 -7.41 4.09 13.63
C GLY A 250 -8.78 4.40 13.02
N ASP A 251 -9.22 5.63 13.16
CA ASP A 251 -10.51 6.10 12.64
C ASP A 251 -10.40 6.80 11.28
N GLU A 252 -9.20 6.85 10.70
CA GLU A 252 -8.94 7.52 9.43
C GLU A 252 -8.53 6.54 8.32
N LEU A 253 -8.96 6.87 7.11
CA LEU A 253 -8.58 6.15 5.90
C LEU A 253 -7.32 6.77 5.32
N VAL A 254 -6.24 5.98 5.27
CA VAL A 254 -4.91 6.45 4.82
C VAL A 254 -4.44 5.68 3.61
N LEU A 255 -3.76 6.36 2.70
CA LEU A 255 -3.25 5.79 1.48
C LEU A 255 -1.89 5.16 1.70
N GLN A 256 -1.71 3.95 1.20
CA GLN A 256 -0.46 3.21 1.25
C GLN A 256 -0.15 2.56 -0.10
N TRP A 257 1.12 2.23 -0.31
CA TRP A 257 1.53 1.32 -1.38
C TRP A 257 0.95 -0.06 -1.12
N ARG A 258 0.44 -0.68 -2.19
CA ARG A 258 -0.12 -2.04 -2.16
C ARG A 258 0.99 -3.09 -2.19
N ASP A 259 2.00 -2.86 -3.02
CA ASP A 259 3.07 -3.81 -3.27
C ASP A 259 4.41 -3.28 -2.71
N ALA A 260 5.09 -4.11 -1.92
CA ALA A 260 6.38 -3.76 -1.33
C ALA A 260 7.49 -3.60 -2.40
N THR A 261 7.42 -4.35 -3.49
CA THR A 261 8.36 -4.28 -4.63
C THR A 261 8.25 -2.92 -5.31
N ILE A 262 7.03 -2.48 -5.61
CA ILE A 262 6.79 -1.16 -6.20
C ILE A 262 7.28 -0.07 -5.26
N ARG A 263 6.94 -0.17 -3.97
CA ARG A 263 7.39 0.78 -2.96
C ARG A 263 8.92 0.85 -2.91
N ALA A 264 9.62 -0.29 -2.92
CA ALA A 264 11.08 -0.34 -2.85
C ALA A 264 11.74 0.30 -4.07
N ALA A 265 11.27 0.00 -5.28
CA ALA A 265 11.77 0.61 -6.51
C ALA A 265 11.53 2.13 -6.56
N VAL A 266 10.36 2.56 -6.08
CA VAL A 266 10.02 3.97 -5.94
C VAL A 266 10.90 4.67 -4.91
N GLU A 267 11.14 4.05 -3.75
CA GLU A 267 12.06 4.57 -2.73
C GLU A 267 13.49 4.68 -3.29
N ALA A 268 13.97 3.67 -4.02
CA ALA A 268 15.28 3.69 -4.65
C ALA A 268 15.43 4.82 -5.68
N ARG A 269 14.36 5.13 -6.43
CA ARG A 269 14.37 6.16 -7.47
C ARG A 269 14.23 7.59 -6.92
N TYR A 270 13.35 7.82 -5.95
CA TYR A 270 12.97 9.18 -5.54
C TYR A 270 13.44 9.58 -4.14
N LEU A 271 13.88 8.63 -3.31
CA LEU A 271 14.12 8.87 -1.89
C LEU A 271 15.61 8.95 -1.55
N ASP A 272 16.33 9.85 -2.22
CA ASP A 272 17.68 10.22 -1.81
C ASP A 272 17.68 10.88 -0.41
N LYS A 273 18.88 11.08 0.17
CA LYS A 273 19.00 11.64 1.53
C LYS A 273 18.31 13.01 1.68
N ASN A 274 18.34 13.84 0.65
CA ASN A 274 17.79 15.19 0.69
C ASN A 274 16.27 15.18 0.53
N ALA A 275 15.75 14.42 -0.44
CA ALA A 275 14.32 14.21 -0.66
C ALA A 275 13.67 13.60 0.58
N LYS A 276 14.30 12.58 1.18
CA LYS A 276 13.85 11.97 2.43
C LYS A 276 13.77 12.98 3.57
N ALA A 277 14.84 13.77 3.76
CA ALA A 277 14.88 14.78 4.82
C ALA A 277 13.84 15.88 4.60
N LYS A 278 13.64 16.33 3.35
CA LYS A 278 12.62 17.33 2.99
C LYS A 278 11.21 16.82 3.30
N ALA A 279 10.86 15.63 2.81
CA ALA A 279 9.55 15.02 3.04
C ALA A 279 9.31 14.72 4.53
N ALA A 280 10.32 14.20 5.25
CA ALA A 280 10.22 13.94 6.69
C ALA A 280 10.00 15.24 7.50
N LYS A 281 10.69 16.32 7.12
CA LYS A 281 10.55 17.63 7.76
C LYS A 281 9.15 18.22 7.51
N ALA A 282 8.63 18.08 6.29
CA ALA A 282 7.27 18.52 5.95
C ALA A 282 6.21 17.79 6.80
N LEU A 283 6.28 16.46 6.85
CA LEU A 283 5.40 15.64 7.70
C LEU A 283 5.54 16.03 9.18
N LEU A 284 6.77 16.22 9.68
CA LEU A 284 7.00 16.61 11.07
C LEU A 284 6.39 17.98 11.42
N PHE A 285 6.51 18.97 10.54
CA PHE A 285 5.88 20.29 10.78
C PHE A 285 4.36 20.25 10.70
N TYR A 286 3.82 19.47 9.76
CA TYR A 286 2.39 19.25 9.64
C TYR A 286 1.83 18.62 10.92
N PHE A 287 2.36 17.49 11.36
CA PHE A 287 1.88 16.78 12.56
C PHE A 287 2.18 17.51 13.88
N LYS A 288 3.19 18.39 13.91
CA LYS A 288 3.41 19.29 15.06
C LYS A 288 2.46 20.49 15.08
N GLY A 289 1.65 20.71 14.05
CA GLY A 289 0.77 21.87 13.94
C GLY A 289 1.50 23.20 13.71
N SER A 290 2.75 23.15 13.24
CA SER A 290 3.54 24.37 12.98
C SER A 290 2.89 25.23 11.89
N TRP A 291 2.35 24.61 10.85
CA TRP A 291 1.68 25.31 9.75
C TRP A 291 0.31 25.88 10.11
N TRP A 292 -0.39 25.25 11.05
CA TRP A 292 -1.61 25.83 11.64
C TRP A 292 -1.30 27.13 12.38
N SER A 293 -0.18 27.16 13.11
CA SER A 293 0.24 28.31 13.91
C SER A 293 0.76 29.47 13.06
N ASP A 294 1.40 29.17 11.91
CA ASP A 294 2.04 30.16 11.03
C ASP A 294 1.03 30.96 10.16
N ARG A 295 -0.23 30.49 10.04
CA ARG A 295 -1.35 31.16 9.34
C ARG A 295 -0.95 31.87 8.04
N SER A 296 -0.16 31.21 7.20
CA SER A 296 0.29 31.80 5.93
C SER A 296 -0.91 32.28 5.11
N PRO A 297 -0.91 33.55 4.61
CA PRO A 297 -2.02 34.11 3.85
C PRO A 297 -2.44 33.25 2.64
N ALA A 298 -1.47 32.57 2.02
CA ALA A 298 -1.70 31.68 0.89
C ALA A 298 -2.56 30.45 1.24
N LEU A 299 -2.57 30.01 2.51
CA LEU A 299 -3.24 28.79 2.98
C LEU A 299 -4.51 29.07 3.80
N LEU A 300 -4.88 30.33 4.00
CA LEU A 300 -5.99 30.73 4.88
C LEU A 300 -7.31 30.04 4.57
N GLY A 301 -7.64 29.83 3.28
CA GLY A 301 -8.88 29.15 2.88
C GLY A 301 -8.97 27.67 3.28
N ARG A 302 -7.84 27.02 3.53
CA ARG A 302 -7.75 25.64 4.03
C ARG A 302 -7.70 25.55 5.55
N LEU A 303 -7.17 26.59 6.19
CA LEU A 303 -7.14 26.71 7.65
C LEU A 303 -8.46 27.20 8.24
N GLN A 304 -9.49 27.44 7.42
CA GLN A 304 -10.82 27.76 7.95
C GLN A 304 -11.47 26.49 8.51
N PRO A 305 -11.90 26.49 9.78
CA PRO A 305 -12.74 25.42 10.28
C PRO A 305 -13.98 25.35 9.39
N MET A 306 -14.25 24.19 8.79
CA MET A 306 -15.54 23.98 8.13
C MET A 306 -16.61 24.17 9.21
N PRO A 307 -17.59 25.08 9.02
CA PRO A 307 -18.68 25.19 9.98
C PRO A 307 -19.37 23.83 10.05
N ASN A 308 -19.53 23.31 11.26
CA ASN A 308 -20.30 22.09 11.52
C ASN A 308 -21.67 22.26 10.86
N LEU A 309 -21.90 21.54 9.76
CA LEU A 309 -23.22 21.45 9.12
C LEU A 309 -24.25 20.82 10.05
N ALA A 310 -23.81 20.16 11.14
CA ALA A 310 -24.65 19.63 12.20
C ALA A 310 -25.26 20.72 13.10
N ASP A 311 -24.67 21.91 13.20
CA ASP A 311 -25.19 22.99 14.06
C ASP A 311 -26.32 23.80 13.40
N LYS A 312 -26.80 23.35 12.23
CA LYS A 312 -27.84 24.02 11.43
C LYS A 312 -29.10 23.18 11.18
N TRP A 313 -29.28 22.05 11.86
CA TRP A 313 -30.50 21.24 11.77
C TRP A 313 -31.03 20.86 13.15
#